data_AF-A0A1J4MJQ2-F1
#
_entry.id   AF-A0A1J4MJQ2-F1
#
_cell.length_a   1.000
_cell.length_b   1.000
_cell.length_c   1.000
_cell.angle_alpha   90.00
_cell.angle_beta   90.00
_cell.angle_gamma   90.00
#
_symmetry.space_group_name_H-M   'P 1'
#
loop_
_entity.id
_entity.type
_entity.pdbx_description
1 polymer ?
#
loop_
_entity_poly.entity_id
_entity_poly.type
_entity_poly.pdbx_seq_one_letter_code
_entity_poly.pdbx_strand_id
1 'polypeptide(L)'
;MHLQVLDRNENSFSLDKTLIFIKYILINNYKLDFFLNDTYKLDYKFVPKELHGVINFKQIIIDDDHAIINNSIFTLKKNMVVLLKLKIDVSKKIVQLFPVEIKYNHNKKNEHTLIGELMMENKIKITDPLSIIGENSEYFNTNETFENVSTPTLYPLMNFIIFIWGFDNQFWGENKICDLGISKWYKKLISFKSKVTIHGILLNIPDSFILEYFESDSFDMNQESFSESTKKFLEDINKSINKNSEFFSAGFAPKFTWSTPTDAIWINPNRNICCKTLEDLLILLKASTKVSEDIDRAKERKISNVLLLREYIPSLNEMFEFRVFIGGVGPYSEYKILGISQRHTSCYYKDLHENSQLRAKIKSSIMDFFLYSKKELMLEIFDIFKTACIALDIYISNHKDKSSILIIDIQPLLYSSTLLFNIFELKLHLLKEGTELDSDLLRIVDNNSPNNMIDNSCIKGFVPEELLSVSNSDFYINEVVDKLEWMDYK
;
A
#
# COMPACT_ATOMS: atom_id res chain seq x y z
N MET A 1 15.68 -6.66 38.04
CA MET A 1 15.45 -8.12 37.98
C MET A 1 15.84 -8.58 36.59
N HIS A 2 17.06 -9.09 36.46
CA HIS A 2 17.63 -9.54 35.18
C HIS A 2 16.84 -10.75 34.68
N LEU A 3 16.00 -10.55 33.68
CA LEU A 3 15.42 -11.66 32.92
C LEU A 3 16.53 -12.24 32.04
N GLN A 4 16.90 -13.47 32.36
CA GLN A 4 17.80 -14.31 31.56
C GLN A 4 17.28 -14.39 30.12
N VAL A 5 18.02 -13.78 29.19
CA VAL A 5 17.95 -14.06 27.76
C VAL A 5 18.69 -15.39 27.54
N LEU A 6 18.10 -16.49 28.00
CA LEU A 6 18.61 -17.85 27.74
C LEU A 6 17.96 -18.36 26.44
N ASP A 7 18.81 -18.65 25.44
CA ASP A 7 18.65 -19.63 24.37
C ASP A 7 17.36 -19.62 23.51
N ARG A 8 16.90 -18.44 23.07
CA ARG A 8 15.90 -18.37 21.97
C ARG A 8 16.48 -18.00 20.60
N ASN A 9 17.77 -17.66 20.51
CA ASN A 9 18.41 -17.23 19.26
C ASN A 9 19.03 -18.36 18.43
N GLU A 10 19.18 -19.58 18.97
CA GLU A 10 19.92 -20.67 18.30
C GLU A 10 19.30 -21.11 16.96
N ASN A 11 17.98 -20.94 16.81
CA ASN A 11 17.23 -21.36 15.61
C ASN A 11 17.07 -20.24 14.57
N SER A 12 17.66 -19.06 14.79
CA SER A 12 17.61 -17.96 13.83
C SER A 12 18.74 -18.08 12.78
N PHE A 13 18.42 -17.86 11.51
CA PHE A 13 19.44 -17.88 10.46
C PHE A 13 20.18 -16.56 10.45
N SER A 14 21.48 -16.60 10.75
CA SER A 14 22.37 -15.54 10.31
C SER A 14 22.36 -15.45 8.78
N LEU A 15 22.76 -14.30 8.24
CA LEU A 15 22.97 -14.14 6.79
C LEU A 15 23.80 -15.28 6.19
N ASP A 16 24.85 -15.73 6.90
CA ASP A 16 25.71 -16.83 6.46
C ASP A 16 24.96 -18.17 6.38
N LYS A 17 24.12 -18.48 7.37
CA LYS A 17 23.28 -19.70 7.34
C LYS A 17 22.26 -19.64 6.20
N THR A 18 21.69 -18.47 5.91
CA THR A 18 20.78 -18.28 4.76
C THR A 18 21.50 -18.57 3.44
N LEU A 19 22.71 -18.06 3.27
CA LEU A 19 23.53 -18.34 2.09
C LEU A 19 23.87 -19.84 1.97
N ILE A 20 24.21 -20.50 3.08
CA ILE A 20 24.49 -21.95 3.11
C ILE A 20 23.26 -22.76 2.67
N PHE A 21 22.08 -22.43 3.19
CA PHE A 21 20.85 -23.12 2.81
C PHE A 21 20.50 -22.97 1.32
N ILE A 22 20.64 -21.76 0.78
CA ILE A 22 20.37 -21.55 -0.64
C ILE A 22 21.40 -22.27 -1.50
N LYS A 23 22.68 -22.25 -1.12
CA LYS A 23 23.72 -23.02 -1.79
C LYS A 23 23.43 -24.52 -1.76
N TYR A 24 22.95 -25.04 -0.63
CA TYR A 24 22.55 -26.44 -0.49
C TYR A 24 21.43 -26.82 -1.46
N ILE A 25 20.38 -25.99 -1.55
CA ILE A 25 19.26 -26.18 -2.49
C ILE A 25 19.79 -26.25 -3.94
N LEU A 26 20.69 -25.32 -4.30
CA LEU A 26 21.26 -25.25 -5.64
C LEU A 26 22.12 -26.48 -5.97
N ILE A 27 23.02 -26.89 -5.07
CA ILE A 27 23.91 -28.06 -5.28
C ILE A 27 23.10 -29.36 -5.43
N ASN A 28 22.05 -29.51 -4.64
CA ASN A 28 21.26 -30.74 -4.60
C ASN A 28 20.10 -30.77 -5.61
N ASN A 29 20.02 -29.76 -6.50
CA ASN A 29 18.99 -29.61 -7.53
C ASN A 29 17.56 -29.61 -6.97
N TYR A 30 17.36 -28.96 -5.81
CA TYR A 30 16.01 -28.67 -5.33
C TYR A 30 15.36 -27.60 -6.19
N LYS A 31 14.08 -27.81 -6.50
CA LYS A 31 13.24 -26.82 -7.15
C LYS A 31 12.58 -25.93 -6.12
N LEU A 32 12.56 -24.62 -6.38
CA LEU A 32 11.94 -23.65 -5.48
C LEU A 32 10.58 -23.18 -6.01
N ASP A 33 9.55 -23.17 -5.17
CA ASP A 33 8.30 -22.45 -5.44
C ASP A 33 8.25 -21.20 -4.56
N PHE A 34 8.08 -20.04 -5.18
CA PHE A 34 7.90 -18.79 -4.47
C PHE A 34 6.42 -18.44 -4.38
N PHE A 35 5.99 -18.00 -3.21
CA PHE A 35 4.67 -17.45 -3.02
C PHE A 35 4.75 -16.00 -2.56
N LEU A 36 3.71 -15.21 -2.88
CA LEU A 36 3.59 -13.82 -2.44
C LEU A 36 2.82 -13.69 -1.12
N ASN A 37 2.09 -14.74 -0.75
CA ASN A 37 1.36 -14.97 0.49
C ASN A 37 0.97 -16.47 0.53
N ASP A 38 0.05 -16.89 1.39
CA ASP A 38 -0.37 -18.29 1.47
C ASP A 38 -1.15 -18.82 0.24
N THR A 39 -1.55 -17.96 -0.69
CA THR A 39 -2.47 -18.33 -1.79
C THR A 39 -1.89 -18.12 -3.19
N TYR A 40 -1.06 -17.11 -3.41
CA TYR A 40 -0.57 -16.73 -4.73
C TYR A 40 0.85 -17.25 -4.98
N LYS A 41 0.95 -18.28 -5.82
CA LYS A 41 2.23 -18.75 -6.37
C LYS A 41 2.75 -17.76 -7.43
N LEU A 42 4.04 -17.49 -7.39
CA LEU A 42 4.73 -16.64 -8.33
C LEU A 42 4.77 -17.26 -9.74
N ASP A 43 4.32 -16.52 -10.75
CA ASP A 43 4.31 -16.95 -12.16
C ASP A 43 5.72 -16.93 -12.78
N TYR A 44 6.00 -17.88 -13.68
CA TYR A 44 7.23 -18.01 -14.46
C TYR A 44 7.59 -16.74 -15.21
N LYS A 45 6.58 -15.99 -15.69
CA LYS A 45 6.78 -14.75 -16.46
C LYS A 45 7.55 -13.67 -15.69
N PHE A 46 7.63 -13.78 -14.37
CA PHE A 46 8.28 -12.80 -13.50
C PHE A 46 9.67 -13.20 -13.02
N VAL A 47 10.19 -14.34 -13.49
CA VAL A 47 11.46 -14.88 -13.04
C VAL A 47 12.57 -14.60 -14.04
N PRO A 48 13.71 -14.02 -13.59
CA PRO A 48 14.88 -13.81 -14.42
C PRO A 48 15.30 -15.09 -15.15
N LYS A 49 15.72 -14.96 -16.42
CA LYS A 49 16.07 -16.11 -17.29
C LYS A 49 17.18 -16.98 -16.70
N GLU A 50 18.08 -16.36 -15.93
CA GLU A 50 19.18 -17.00 -15.22
C GLU A 50 18.71 -17.98 -14.14
N LEU A 51 17.48 -17.82 -13.65
CA LEU A 51 16.87 -18.67 -12.62
C LEU A 51 15.91 -19.72 -13.21
N HIS A 52 15.77 -19.77 -14.55
CA HIS A 52 14.95 -20.77 -15.22
C HIS A 52 15.56 -22.16 -15.01
N GLY A 53 14.79 -23.06 -14.40
CA GLY A 53 15.23 -24.43 -14.04
C GLY A 53 15.53 -24.63 -12.55
N VAL A 54 15.85 -23.55 -11.82
CA VAL A 54 15.94 -23.57 -10.35
C VAL A 54 14.56 -23.38 -9.73
N ILE A 55 13.77 -22.46 -10.28
CA ILE A 55 12.44 -22.15 -9.78
C ILE A 55 11.41 -23.02 -10.54
N ASN A 56 10.41 -23.54 -9.84
CA ASN A 56 9.37 -24.39 -10.39
C ASN A 56 8.00 -23.70 -10.37
N PHE A 57 7.25 -23.93 -11.44
CA PHE A 57 6.10 -23.10 -11.79
C PHE A 57 4.88 -23.92 -12.19
N LYS A 58 5.05 -25.22 -12.46
CA LYS A 58 3.90 -26.11 -12.52
C LYS A 58 3.37 -26.29 -11.11
N GLN A 59 2.05 -26.19 -10.95
CA GLN A 59 1.41 -26.54 -9.69
C GLN A 59 1.61 -28.04 -9.49
N ILE A 60 2.52 -28.38 -8.59
CA ILE A 60 2.64 -29.73 -8.07
C ILE A 60 1.89 -29.67 -6.75
N ILE A 61 0.74 -30.35 -6.72
CA ILE A 61 0.07 -30.61 -5.44
C ILE A 61 1.05 -31.51 -4.68
N ILE A 62 1.68 -30.92 -3.67
CA ILE A 62 2.48 -31.68 -2.73
C ILE A 62 1.47 -32.34 -1.81
N ASP A 63 1.31 -33.66 -1.94
CA ASP A 63 0.54 -34.48 -1.01
C ASP A 63 1.03 -34.20 0.42
N ASP A 64 0.10 -33.92 1.32
CA ASP A 64 0.42 -33.52 2.69
C ASP A 64 1.13 -34.64 3.47
N ASP A 65 1.03 -35.89 3.01
CA ASP A 65 1.62 -37.07 3.64
C ASP A 65 3.16 -37.08 3.64
N HIS A 66 3.81 -36.28 2.78
CA HIS A 66 5.28 -36.25 2.62
C HIS A 66 5.90 -34.86 2.79
N ALA A 67 5.08 -33.87 3.15
CA ALA A 67 5.50 -32.48 3.22
C ALA A 67 5.76 -32.04 4.65
N ILE A 68 6.96 -31.54 4.91
CA ILE A 68 7.30 -30.98 6.22
C ILE A 68 7.01 -29.47 6.19
N ILE A 69 6.06 -29.02 7.02
CA ILE A 69 5.71 -27.61 7.17
C ILE A 69 6.41 -27.02 8.40
N ASN A 70 7.19 -25.96 8.21
CA ASN A 70 7.88 -25.27 9.30
C ASN A 70 7.96 -23.77 9.06
N ASN A 71 8.22 -23.04 10.14
CA ASN A 71 8.54 -21.62 10.06
C ASN A 71 10.02 -21.40 10.31
N SER A 72 10.63 -20.54 9.50
CA SER A 72 12.06 -20.24 9.53
C SER A 72 12.26 -18.76 9.28
N ILE A 73 13.10 -18.12 10.09
CA ILE A 73 13.53 -16.74 9.85
C ILE A 73 14.76 -16.78 8.97
N PHE A 74 14.76 -15.99 7.90
CA PHE A 74 15.85 -15.79 6.97
C PHE A 74 16.38 -14.36 7.08
N THR A 75 17.69 -14.22 7.15
CA THR A 75 18.32 -12.90 7.05
C THR A 75 18.76 -12.66 5.63
N LEU A 76 18.21 -11.63 5.00
CA LEU A 76 18.53 -11.27 3.62
C LEU A 76 19.61 -10.19 3.54
N LYS A 77 19.64 -9.27 4.51
CA LYS A 77 20.69 -8.25 4.73
C LYS A 77 20.84 -8.01 6.23
N LYS A 78 21.95 -7.38 6.67
CA LYS A 78 22.23 -7.10 8.10
C LYS A 78 21.10 -6.38 8.87
N ASN A 79 20.21 -5.68 8.16
CA ASN A 79 19.09 -4.94 8.74
C ASN A 79 17.74 -5.38 8.18
N MET A 80 17.67 -6.57 7.58
CA MET A 80 16.47 -7.10 6.96
C MET A 80 16.32 -8.60 7.20
N VAL A 81 15.20 -8.96 7.83
CA VAL A 81 14.84 -10.33 8.16
C VAL A 81 13.44 -10.65 7.64
N VAL A 82 13.24 -11.89 7.20
CA VAL A 82 11.98 -12.38 6.67
C VAL A 82 11.60 -13.66 7.38
N LEU A 83 10.40 -13.70 7.94
CA LEU A 83 9.78 -14.92 8.43
C LEU A 83 9.10 -15.63 7.25
N LEU A 84 9.57 -16.83 6.96
CA LEU A 84 9.03 -17.70 5.92
C LEU A 84 8.39 -18.92 6.55
N LYS A 85 7.22 -19.30 6.04
CA LYS A 85 6.69 -20.64 6.16
C LYS A 85 7.22 -21.47 4.98
N LEU A 86 7.74 -22.64 5.28
CA LEU A 86 8.36 -23.57 4.35
C LEU A 86 7.51 -24.83 4.25
N LYS A 87 7.25 -25.31 3.04
CA LYS A 87 6.73 -26.66 2.79
C LYS A 87 7.78 -27.42 1.96
N ILE A 88 8.41 -28.42 2.56
CA ILE A 88 9.53 -29.17 1.96
C ILE A 88 9.06 -30.59 1.61
N ASP A 89 9.19 -30.97 0.35
CA ASP A 89 9.04 -32.35 -0.13
C ASP A 89 10.41 -32.86 -0.59
N VAL A 90 11.02 -33.70 0.26
CA VAL A 90 12.35 -34.27 0.02
C VAL A 90 12.32 -35.25 -1.16
N SER A 91 11.22 -35.99 -1.33
CA SER A 91 11.08 -37.02 -2.37
C SER A 91 11.00 -36.42 -3.77
N LYS A 92 10.22 -35.34 -3.93
CA LYS A 92 10.07 -34.59 -5.19
C LYS A 92 11.16 -33.53 -5.38
N LYS A 93 12.01 -33.31 -4.36
CA LYS A 93 13.01 -32.25 -4.28
C LYS A 93 12.41 -30.86 -4.53
N ILE A 94 11.33 -30.53 -3.83
CA ILE A 94 10.63 -29.25 -3.95
C ILE A 94 10.63 -28.54 -2.61
N VAL A 95 10.97 -27.26 -2.60
CA VAL A 95 10.85 -26.37 -1.44
C VAL A 95 9.91 -25.23 -1.81
N GLN A 96 8.80 -25.12 -1.10
CA GLN A 96 7.86 -24.02 -1.26
C GLN A 96 8.06 -23.00 -0.15
N LEU A 97 8.14 -21.73 -0.52
CA LEU A 97 8.47 -20.62 0.36
C LEU A 97 7.30 -19.63 0.38
N PHE A 98 6.73 -19.43 1.56
CA PHE A 98 5.59 -18.55 1.79
C PHE A 98 6.01 -17.41 2.73
N PRO A 99 5.97 -16.14 2.30
CA PRO A 99 6.27 -15.02 3.17
C PRO A 99 5.16 -14.83 4.20
N VAL A 100 5.54 -14.78 5.48
CA VAL A 100 4.62 -14.49 6.59
C VAL A 100 4.75 -13.02 6.99
N GLU A 101 5.96 -12.62 7.37
CA GLU A 101 6.24 -11.25 7.81
C GLU A 101 7.65 -10.83 7.41
N ILE A 102 7.84 -9.55 7.14
CA ILE A 102 9.13 -8.96 6.81
C ILE A 102 9.39 -7.81 7.79
N LYS A 103 10.53 -7.85 8.47
CA LYS A 103 11.00 -6.71 9.27
C LYS A 103 12.24 -6.09 8.68
N TYR A 104 12.18 -4.77 8.56
CA TYR A 104 13.27 -3.94 8.08
C TYR A 104 13.51 -2.80 9.06
N ASN A 105 14.78 -2.49 9.35
CA ASN A 105 15.12 -1.38 10.23
C ASN A 105 16.05 -0.36 9.57
N HIS A 106 15.55 0.88 9.45
CA HIS A 106 16.32 2.02 8.94
C HIS A 106 17.40 2.52 9.94
N ASN A 107 17.20 2.31 11.25
CA ASN A 107 18.08 2.83 12.32
C ASN A 107 19.27 1.92 12.63
N LYS A 108 19.58 0.94 11.76
CA LYS A 108 20.67 -0.04 11.95
C LYS A 108 20.61 -0.77 13.30
N LYS A 109 19.42 -1.08 13.82
CA LYS A 109 19.31 -2.05 14.94
C LYS A 109 19.97 -3.37 14.52
N ASN A 110 20.60 -4.06 15.47
CA ASN A 110 21.25 -5.34 15.24
C ASN A 110 20.22 -6.40 14.82
N GLU A 111 20.58 -7.28 13.88
CA GLU A 111 19.77 -8.37 13.32
C GLU A 111 19.06 -9.19 14.41
N HIS A 112 19.76 -9.49 15.50
CA HIS A 112 19.23 -10.20 16.67
C HIS A 112 18.00 -9.53 17.30
N THR A 113 17.91 -8.21 17.25
CA THR A 113 16.74 -7.49 17.80
C THR A 113 15.51 -7.72 16.94
N LEU A 114 15.65 -7.66 15.61
CA LEU A 114 14.54 -7.88 14.67
C LEU A 114 14.02 -9.32 14.73
N ILE A 115 14.94 -10.29 14.84
CA ILE A 115 14.62 -11.70 15.05
C ILE A 115 13.80 -11.87 16.34
N GLY A 116 14.25 -11.28 17.45
CA GLY A 116 13.56 -11.37 18.73
C GLY A 116 12.14 -10.77 18.69
N GLU A 117 11.99 -9.62 18.03
CA GLU A 117 10.68 -8.98 17.84
C GLU A 117 9.74 -9.88 17.00
N LEU A 118 10.21 -10.44 15.86
CA LEU A 118 9.43 -11.36 15.02
C LEU A 118 8.96 -12.62 15.77
N MET A 119 9.84 -13.23 16.55
CA MET A 119 9.52 -14.44 17.33
C MET A 119 8.45 -14.17 18.38
N MET A 120 8.55 -13.03 19.06
CA MET A 120 7.62 -12.66 20.12
C MET A 120 6.22 -12.34 19.59
N GLU A 121 6.14 -11.61 18.48
CA GLU A 121 4.87 -11.17 17.89
C GLU A 121 4.09 -12.33 17.28
N ASN A 122 4.77 -13.23 16.56
CA ASN A 122 4.08 -14.32 15.86
C ASN A 122 3.80 -15.55 16.75
N LYS A 123 4.44 -15.68 17.91
CA LYS A 123 4.30 -16.85 18.82
C LYS A 123 4.55 -18.20 18.13
N ILE A 124 5.47 -18.24 17.18
CA ILE A 124 5.75 -19.40 16.34
C ILE A 124 7.02 -20.14 16.81
N LYS A 125 7.01 -21.47 16.74
CA LYS A 125 8.22 -22.29 16.88
C LYS A 125 9.02 -22.23 15.57
N ILE A 126 10.27 -21.79 15.67
CA ILE A 126 11.20 -21.71 14.54
C ILE A 126 12.05 -22.96 14.47
N THR A 127 12.22 -23.49 13.26
CA THR A 127 13.04 -24.67 12.97
C THR A 127 14.12 -24.30 11.97
N ASP A 128 15.32 -24.88 12.14
CA ASP A 128 16.39 -24.83 11.15
C ASP A 128 16.04 -25.74 9.96
N PRO A 129 15.79 -25.21 8.74
CA PRO A 129 15.48 -26.04 7.59
C PRO A 129 16.64 -26.94 7.15
N LEU A 130 17.90 -26.63 7.48
CA LEU A 130 19.03 -27.52 7.20
C LEU A 130 18.95 -28.81 8.03
N SER A 131 18.45 -28.74 9.27
CA SER A 131 18.28 -29.95 10.09
C SER A 131 17.19 -30.88 9.53
N ILE A 132 16.26 -30.34 8.73
CA ILE A 132 15.15 -31.10 8.14
C ILE A 132 15.61 -31.86 6.90
N ILE A 133 16.46 -31.26 6.07
CA ILE A 133 16.80 -31.82 4.75
C ILE A 133 17.85 -32.96 4.84
N GLY A 134 18.49 -33.12 6.00
CA GLY A 134 19.31 -34.29 6.32
C GLY A 134 20.78 -34.17 5.87
N GLU A 135 21.67 -34.35 6.85
CA GLU A 135 23.08 -34.79 6.75
C GLU A 135 24.07 -33.91 5.96
N ASN A 136 24.55 -32.86 6.63
CA ASN A 136 25.97 -32.67 7.02
C ASN A 136 26.18 -31.19 7.40
N SER A 137 25.63 -30.74 8.53
CA SER A 137 26.00 -29.43 9.10
C SER A 137 27.51 -29.35 9.40
N GLU A 138 28.17 -30.49 9.61
CA GLU A 138 29.62 -30.60 9.84
C GLU A 138 30.48 -30.30 8.59
N TYR A 139 29.99 -30.51 7.36
CA TYR A 139 30.76 -30.19 6.14
C TYR A 139 30.80 -28.70 5.81
N PHE A 140 29.89 -27.91 6.38
CA PHE A 140 29.75 -26.48 6.08
C PHE A 140 30.35 -25.56 7.16
N ASN A 141 30.92 -26.13 8.23
CA ASN A 141 31.64 -25.40 9.28
C ASN A 141 33.12 -25.11 8.93
N THR A 142 33.58 -25.50 7.74
CA THR A 142 34.94 -25.18 7.28
C THR A 142 34.97 -23.81 6.64
N ASN A 143 35.45 -22.82 7.42
CA ASN A 143 35.75 -21.44 7.04
C ASN A 143 36.77 -21.28 5.88
N GLU A 144 37.06 -22.32 5.11
CA GLU A 144 38.01 -22.27 4.01
C GLU A 144 37.37 -22.85 2.75
N THR A 145 37.32 -22.04 1.68
CA THR A 145 36.79 -22.31 0.33
C THR A 145 35.33 -21.93 0.01
N PHE A 146 34.76 -20.96 0.71
CA PHE A 146 33.48 -20.35 0.29
C PHE A 146 33.57 -19.50 -0.99
N GLU A 147 34.76 -19.03 -1.38
CA GLU A 147 34.95 -18.12 -2.53
C GLU A 147 35.11 -18.80 -3.90
N ASN A 148 35.42 -20.10 -3.97
CA ASN A 148 35.89 -20.73 -5.20
C ASN A 148 34.89 -21.64 -5.93
N VAL A 149 33.65 -21.79 -5.43
CA VAL A 149 32.61 -22.53 -6.15
C VAL A 149 31.68 -21.51 -6.78
N SER A 150 31.89 -21.23 -8.06
CA SER A 150 30.95 -20.54 -8.95
C SER A 150 29.69 -21.41 -9.10
N THR A 151 28.86 -21.47 -8.06
CA THR A 151 27.50 -21.99 -8.18
C THR A 151 26.75 -21.02 -9.09
N PRO A 152 26.25 -21.48 -10.25
CA PRO A 152 25.93 -20.60 -11.37
C PRO A 152 24.82 -19.57 -11.10
N THR A 153 24.15 -19.60 -9.94
CA THR A 153 22.93 -18.81 -9.71
C THR A 153 22.73 -18.30 -8.27
N LEU A 154 23.71 -18.42 -7.35
CA LEU A 154 23.53 -17.99 -5.94
C LEU A 154 23.22 -16.49 -5.80
N TYR A 155 24.05 -15.62 -6.39
CA TYR A 155 23.85 -14.17 -6.33
C TYR A 155 22.57 -13.73 -7.05
N PRO A 156 22.28 -14.16 -8.30
CA PRO A 156 21.00 -13.88 -8.94
C PRO A 156 19.79 -14.32 -8.11
N LEU A 157 19.84 -15.50 -7.48
CA LEU A 157 18.74 -16.01 -6.65
C LEU A 157 18.58 -15.21 -5.36
N MET A 158 19.67 -14.88 -4.66
CA MET A 158 19.65 -14.02 -3.47
C MET A 158 19.10 -12.63 -3.79
N ASN A 159 19.55 -12.03 -4.89
CA ASN A 159 19.05 -10.74 -5.36
C ASN A 159 17.56 -10.83 -5.70
N PHE A 160 17.12 -11.94 -6.30
CA PHE A 160 15.71 -12.17 -6.59
C PHE A 160 14.87 -12.34 -5.32
N ILE A 161 15.34 -13.09 -4.32
CA ILE A 161 14.68 -13.23 -3.01
C ILE A 161 14.57 -11.87 -2.30
N ILE A 162 15.66 -11.11 -2.27
CA ILE A 162 15.69 -9.72 -1.78
C ILE A 162 14.75 -8.85 -2.61
N PHE A 163 14.64 -9.05 -3.91
CA PHE A 163 13.76 -8.23 -4.72
C PHE A 163 12.29 -8.49 -4.39
N ILE A 164 11.90 -9.77 -4.37
CA ILE A 164 10.54 -10.22 -4.09
C ILE A 164 10.18 -9.80 -2.67
N TRP A 165 10.82 -10.35 -1.64
CA TRP A 165 10.41 -10.11 -0.25
C TRP A 165 11.13 -8.93 0.42
N GLY A 166 12.05 -8.24 -0.26
CA GLY A 166 12.81 -7.13 0.31
C GLY A 166 12.14 -5.78 0.29
N PHE A 167 12.40 -5.02 1.35
CA PHE A 167 12.23 -3.58 1.34
C PHE A 167 13.51 -2.95 0.79
N ASP A 168 13.57 -2.80 -0.53
CA ASP A 168 14.73 -2.18 -1.16
C ASP A 168 14.50 -0.68 -1.33
N ASN A 169 15.11 0.13 -0.46
CA ASN A 169 15.10 1.59 -0.58
C ASN A 169 15.72 2.05 -1.91
N GLN A 170 16.61 1.26 -2.53
CA GLN A 170 17.14 1.59 -3.85
C GLN A 170 16.07 1.43 -4.94
N PHE A 171 15.13 0.48 -4.75
CA PHE A 171 14.01 0.26 -5.66
C PHE A 171 12.95 1.36 -5.55
N TRP A 172 12.64 1.78 -4.32
CA TRP A 172 11.62 2.83 -4.09
C TRP A 172 12.20 4.26 -4.15
N GLY A 173 13.52 4.40 -4.22
CA GLY A 173 14.26 5.66 -4.14
C GLY A 173 14.71 5.96 -2.69
N GLU A 174 15.94 6.46 -2.53
CA GLU A 174 16.55 6.76 -1.22
C GLU A 174 15.84 7.89 -0.42
N ASN A 175 14.76 8.46 -0.93
CA ASN A 175 14.21 9.67 -0.36
C ASN A 175 13.15 9.36 0.69
N LYS A 176 13.58 9.55 1.95
CA LYS A 176 12.84 10.20 3.03
C LYS A 176 11.44 10.62 2.60
N ILE A 177 10.45 9.88 3.12
CA ILE A 177 9.02 10.20 3.11
C ILE A 177 8.78 11.71 3.02
N CYS A 178 8.41 12.15 1.82
CA CYS A 178 7.39 13.14 1.55
C CYS A 178 7.53 14.53 2.21
N ASP A 179 8.43 15.37 1.69
CA ASP A 179 8.20 16.83 1.61
C ASP A 179 7.09 17.20 0.60
N LEU A 180 6.25 16.24 0.21
CA LEU A 180 5.44 16.22 -1.01
C LEU A 180 3.95 16.14 -0.67
N GLY A 181 3.51 17.08 0.17
CA GLY A 181 2.09 17.35 0.34
C GLY A 181 1.44 17.80 -0.98
N ILE A 182 0.12 17.95 -0.93
CA ILE A 182 -0.72 18.36 -2.05
C ILE A 182 -0.21 19.61 -2.78
N SER A 183 0.47 20.51 -2.07
CA SER A 183 1.05 21.74 -2.63
C SER A 183 2.01 21.51 -3.81
N LYS A 184 2.78 20.41 -3.83
CA LYS A 184 3.78 20.16 -4.87
C LYS A 184 3.15 19.65 -6.17
N TRP A 185 2.32 18.62 -6.10
CA TRP A 185 1.72 18.04 -7.30
C TRP A 185 0.50 18.83 -7.79
N TYR A 186 -0.31 19.39 -6.90
CA TYR A 186 -1.55 20.09 -7.29
C TYR A 186 -1.28 21.33 -8.14
N LYS A 187 -0.29 22.14 -7.75
CA LYS A 187 0.13 23.33 -8.54
C LYS A 187 0.56 22.94 -9.94
N LYS A 188 1.20 21.77 -10.09
CA LYS A 188 1.62 21.28 -11.39
C LYS A 188 0.43 20.84 -12.24
N LEU A 189 -0.49 20.06 -11.66
CA LEU A 189 -1.70 19.62 -12.36
C LEU A 189 -2.57 20.80 -12.83
N ILE A 190 -2.74 21.84 -12.00
CA ILE A 190 -3.59 22.98 -12.37
C ILE A 190 -2.93 23.92 -13.38
N SER A 191 -1.59 23.95 -13.45
CA SER A 191 -0.85 24.72 -14.45
C SER A 191 -0.94 24.11 -15.86
N PHE A 192 -1.40 22.87 -15.97
CA PHE A 192 -1.47 22.16 -17.24
C PHE A 192 -2.64 22.67 -18.09
N LYS A 193 -2.42 22.84 -19.41
CA LYS A 193 -3.40 23.48 -20.31
C LYS A 193 -4.77 22.80 -20.34
N SER A 194 -4.80 21.47 -20.23
CA SER A 194 -6.04 20.70 -20.16
C SER A 194 -6.42 20.45 -18.70
N LYS A 195 -7.72 20.54 -18.36
CA LYS A 195 -8.24 20.15 -17.03
C LYS A 195 -7.94 18.67 -16.78
N VAL A 196 -6.99 18.40 -15.87
CA VAL A 196 -6.54 17.04 -15.48
C VAL A 196 -6.81 16.72 -14.01
N THR A 197 -7.36 17.67 -13.25
CA THR A 197 -7.75 17.48 -11.84
C THR A 197 -8.99 18.34 -11.54
N ILE A 198 -9.61 18.09 -10.39
CA ILE A 198 -10.71 18.91 -9.89
C ILE A 198 -10.14 20.26 -9.46
N HIS A 199 -10.82 21.35 -9.86
CA HIS A 199 -10.37 22.69 -9.49
C HIS A 199 -10.55 22.92 -8.00
N GLY A 200 -9.81 23.87 -7.46
CA GLY A 200 -9.76 24.12 -6.02
C GLY A 200 -8.76 25.19 -5.65
N ILE A 201 -8.92 25.71 -4.43
CA ILE A 201 -8.17 26.83 -3.89
C ILE A 201 -7.19 26.32 -2.85
N LEU A 202 -5.89 26.49 -3.10
CA LEU A 202 -4.83 26.06 -2.19
C LEU A 202 -4.42 27.23 -1.29
N LEU A 203 -4.43 26.99 0.01
CA LEU A 203 -4.13 27.95 1.06
C LEU A 203 -2.99 27.41 1.93
N ASN A 204 -2.05 28.26 2.31
CA ASN A 204 -1.03 27.90 3.29
C ASN A 204 -1.60 28.09 4.69
N ILE A 205 -1.39 27.11 5.57
CA ILE A 205 -1.87 27.15 6.94
C ILE A 205 -0.75 27.73 7.82
N PRO A 206 -1.00 28.82 8.57
CA PRO A 206 0.00 29.36 9.47
C PRO A 206 0.19 28.45 10.70
N ASP A 207 1.43 28.35 11.20
CA ASP A 207 1.74 27.53 12.38
C ASP A 207 0.95 27.97 13.62
N SER A 208 0.66 29.27 13.74
CA SER A 208 -0.20 29.82 14.80
C SER A 208 -1.59 29.19 14.82
N PHE A 209 -2.21 28.95 13.66
CA PHE A 209 -3.51 28.30 13.59
C PHE A 209 -3.44 26.84 14.02
N ILE A 210 -2.34 26.14 13.72
CA ILE A 210 -2.11 24.78 14.21
C ILE A 210 -2.08 24.75 15.74
N LEU A 211 -1.29 25.65 16.34
CA LEU A 211 -1.15 25.75 17.80
C LEU A 211 -2.46 26.20 18.47
N GLU A 212 -3.14 27.20 17.92
CA GLU A 212 -4.32 27.83 18.55
C GLU A 212 -5.59 26.98 18.39
N TYR A 213 -5.78 26.31 17.24
CA TYR A 213 -7.02 25.59 16.95
C TYR A 213 -6.90 24.06 17.04
N PHE A 214 -5.83 23.46 16.53
CA PHE A 214 -5.72 22.00 16.53
C PHE A 214 -5.20 21.45 17.86
N GLU A 215 -4.27 22.15 18.50
CA GLU A 215 -3.72 21.73 19.81
C GLU A 215 -4.59 22.12 21.00
N SER A 216 -5.65 22.92 20.81
CA SER A 216 -6.62 23.21 21.86
C SER A 216 -7.62 22.07 22.03
N ASP A 217 -7.98 21.74 23.27
CA ASP A 217 -8.93 20.65 23.56
C ASP A 217 -10.39 21.00 23.23
N SER A 218 -10.70 22.28 23.00
CA SER A 218 -12.06 22.76 22.73
C SER A 218 -12.34 22.93 21.24
N PHE A 219 -13.56 22.62 20.81
CA PHE A 219 -14.09 23.02 19.48
C PHE A 219 -14.53 24.50 19.43
N ASP A 220 -14.39 25.22 20.55
CA ASP A 220 -14.93 26.56 20.71
C ASP A 220 -14.13 27.59 19.89
N MET A 221 -14.83 28.31 19.03
CA MET A 221 -14.26 29.27 18.08
C MET A 221 -14.24 30.68 18.67
N ASN A 222 -13.59 30.88 19.81
CA ASN A 222 -13.41 32.20 20.40
C ASN A 222 -12.39 33.02 19.60
N GLN A 223 -12.84 33.58 18.48
CA GLN A 223 -12.01 34.32 17.53
C GLN A 223 -11.25 35.48 18.18
N GLU A 224 -11.75 36.05 19.28
CA GLU A 224 -11.08 37.14 20.00
C GLU A 224 -9.68 36.75 20.52
N SER A 225 -9.51 35.51 20.96
CA SER A 225 -8.24 34.98 21.50
C SER A 225 -7.20 34.62 20.43
N PHE A 226 -7.59 34.54 19.16
CA PHE A 226 -6.67 34.18 18.08
C PHE A 226 -5.70 35.31 17.76
N SER A 227 -4.48 34.92 17.36
CA SER A 227 -3.50 35.88 16.86
C SER A 227 -3.99 36.52 15.55
N GLU A 228 -3.42 37.69 15.23
CA GLU A 228 -3.71 38.40 13.97
C GLU A 228 -3.48 37.52 12.74
N SER A 229 -2.47 36.65 12.81
CA SER A 229 -2.13 35.73 11.73
C SER A 229 -3.21 34.66 11.49
N THR A 230 -3.76 34.09 12.58
CA THR A 230 -4.89 33.14 12.53
C THR A 230 -6.16 33.81 12.04
N LYS A 231 -6.50 35.00 12.59
CA LYS A 231 -7.66 35.80 12.17
C LYS A 231 -7.63 36.08 10.66
N LYS A 232 -6.48 36.55 10.16
CA LYS A 232 -6.28 36.80 8.73
C LYS A 232 -6.44 35.55 7.88
N PHE A 233 -5.92 34.40 8.32
CA PHE A 233 -6.09 33.14 7.60
C PHE A 233 -7.56 32.71 7.51
N LEU A 234 -8.32 32.81 8.60
CA LEU A 234 -9.76 32.52 8.61
C LEU A 234 -10.54 33.49 7.72
N GLU A 235 -10.20 34.78 7.74
CA GLU A 235 -10.76 35.76 6.82
C GLU A 235 -10.45 35.43 5.35
N ASP A 236 -9.22 35.00 5.06
CA ASP A 236 -8.80 34.63 3.70
C ASP A 236 -9.57 33.40 3.20
N ILE A 237 -9.86 32.42 4.07
CA ILE A 237 -10.76 31.29 3.74
C ILE A 237 -12.16 31.82 3.42
N ASN A 238 -12.76 32.62 4.30
CA ASN A 238 -14.11 33.17 4.09
C ASN A 238 -14.21 34.01 2.82
N LYS A 239 -13.21 34.88 2.57
CA LYS A 239 -13.11 35.64 1.33
C LYS A 239 -12.99 34.72 0.12
N SER A 240 -12.23 33.63 0.22
CA SER A 240 -12.07 32.64 -0.85
C SER A 240 -13.38 31.92 -1.15
N ILE A 241 -14.12 31.51 -0.12
CA ILE A 241 -15.44 30.87 -0.27
C ILE A 241 -16.42 31.84 -0.93
N ASN A 242 -16.54 33.06 -0.39
CA ASN A 242 -17.52 34.05 -0.85
C ASN A 242 -17.24 34.55 -2.27
N LYS A 243 -15.97 34.78 -2.63
CA LYS A 243 -15.59 35.20 -3.99
C LYS A 243 -15.85 34.11 -5.04
N ASN A 244 -15.89 32.85 -4.63
CA ASN A 244 -16.06 31.69 -5.50
C ASN A 244 -17.39 30.98 -5.22
N SER A 245 -18.43 31.72 -4.82
CA SER A 245 -19.73 31.17 -4.42
C SER A 245 -20.43 30.39 -5.54
N GLU A 246 -20.31 30.83 -6.80
CA GLU A 246 -20.82 30.08 -7.96
C GLU A 246 -20.07 28.75 -8.14
N PHE A 247 -18.75 28.79 -8.01
CA PHE A 247 -17.87 27.62 -8.10
C PHE A 247 -18.10 26.62 -6.98
N PHE A 248 -18.37 27.10 -5.76
CA PHE A 248 -18.72 26.29 -4.59
C PHE A 248 -20.23 26.19 -4.36
N SER A 249 -21.06 26.35 -5.40
CA SER A 249 -22.52 26.31 -5.28
C SER A 249 -23.04 24.98 -4.73
N ALA A 250 -22.37 23.86 -5.09
CA ALA A 250 -22.64 22.53 -4.53
C ALA A 250 -21.91 22.26 -3.20
N GLY A 251 -21.09 23.21 -2.73
CA GLY A 251 -20.17 23.11 -1.60
C GLY A 251 -18.73 22.80 -2.03
N PHE A 252 -17.87 22.51 -1.05
CA PHE A 252 -16.46 22.20 -1.26
C PHE A 252 -16.00 21.04 -0.39
N ALA A 253 -14.99 20.31 -0.87
CA ALA A 253 -14.37 19.19 -0.16
C ALA A 253 -12.95 19.57 0.29
N PRO A 254 -12.68 19.59 1.61
CA PRO A 254 -11.34 19.91 2.09
C PRO A 254 -10.39 18.74 1.90
N LYS A 255 -9.13 19.07 1.63
CA LYS A 255 -8.00 18.16 1.74
C LYS A 255 -6.86 18.89 2.45
N PHE A 256 -6.38 18.28 3.52
CA PHE A 256 -5.21 18.75 4.24
C PHE A 256 -3.93 18.38 3.49
N THR A 257 -2.76 18.55 4.11
CA THR A 257 -1.45 18.41 3.46
C THR A 257 -1.31 17.10 2.67
N TRP A 258 -1.76 15.95 3.21
CA TRP A 258 -1.77 14.67 2.50
C TRP A 258 -3.15 14.01 2.47
N SER A 259 -3.99 14.28 3.46
CA SER A 259 -5.18 13.50 3.74
C SER A 259 -6.49 14.27 3.53
N THR A 260 -7.49 13.59 2.99
CA THR A 260 -8.89 14.05 3.02
C THR A 260 -9.52 13.54 4.32
N PRO A 261 -10.28 14.34 5.09
CA PRO A 261 -10.86 13.95 6.39
C PRO A 261 -12.08 13.02 6.23
N THR A 262 -11.91 11.91 5.51
CA THR A 262 -13.00 10.95 5.24
C THR A 262 -13.39 10.11 6.45
N ASP A 263 -12.51 10.01 7.45
CA ASP A 263 -12.76 9.37 8.73
C ASP A 263 -13.67 10.20 9.64
N ALA A 264 -13.80 11.51 9.39
CA ALA A 264 -14.60 12.43 10.19
C ALA A 264 -15.98 12.76 9.58
N ILE A 265 -16.40 12.09 8.51
CA ILE A 265 -17.69 12.39 7.85
C ILE A 265 -18.90 12.25 8.77
N TRP A 266 -18.76 11.51 9.87
CA TRP A 266 -19.81 11.31 10.88
C TRP A 266 -20.22 12.61 11.58
N ILE A 267 -19.36 13.64 11.60
CA ILE A 267 -19.67 14.94 12.21
C ILE A 267 -20.58 15.79 11.31
N ASN A 268 -20.59 15.53 10.01
CA ASN A 268 -21.38 16.27 9.04
C ASN A 268 -22.81 15.71 8.94
N PRO A 269 -23.86 16.57 8.90
CA PRO A 269 -25.25 16.10 8.82
C PRO A 269 -25.55 15.20 7.62
N ASN A 270 -24.90 15.48 6.48
CA ASN A 270 -25.09 14.73 5.23
C ASN A 270 -24.16 13.52 5.10
N ARG A 271 -23.39 13.18 6.15
CA ARG A 271 -22.43 12.06 6.19
C ARG A 271 -21.48 12.01 5.00
N ASN A 272 -21.02 13.18 4.55
CA ASN A 272 -20.06 13.30 3.47
C ASN A 272 -19.06 14.42 3.76
N ILE A 273 -18.03 14.52 2.92
CA ILE A 273 -16.95 15.50 3.07
C ILE A 273 -17.34 16.93 2.62
N CYS A 274 -18.56 17.14 2.13
CA CYS A 274 -18.99 18.45 1.64
C CYS A 274 -19.17 19.43 2.80
N CYS A 275 -18.49 20.56 2.69
CA CYS A 275 -18.61 21.71 3.57
C CYS A 275 -19.24 22.87 2.78
N LYS A 276 -20.05 23.68 3.44
CA LYS A 276 -20.63 24.90 2.84
C LYS A 276 -20.17 26.17 3.54
N THR A 277 -19.82 26.07 4.82
CA THR A 277 -19.34 27.21 5.63
C THR A 277 -17.94 26.97 6.17
N LEU A 278 -17.35 28.02 6.76
CA LEU A 278 -16.08 27.90 7.48
C LEU A 278 -16.24 26.99 8.70
N GLU A 279 -17.37 27.06 9.40
CA GLU A 279 -17.64 26.25 10.60
C GLU A 279 -17.66 24.76 10.25
N ASP A 280 -18.36 24.37 9.17
CA ASP A 280 -18.38 22.99 8.67
C ASP A 280 -16.96 22.47 8.43
N LEU A 281 -16.15 23.30 7.75
CA LEU A 281 -14.77 22.98 7.40
C LEU A 281 -13.91 22.75 8.65
N LEU A 282 -13.98 23.66 9.62
CA LEU A 282 -13.14 23.63 10.81
C LEU A 282 -13.47 22.43 11.70
N ILE A 283 -14.76 22.20 11.93
CA ILE A 283 -15.25 21.06 12.73
C ILE A 283 -14.83 19.74 12.07
N LEU A 284 -15.01 19.60 10.75
CA LEU A 284 -14.63 18.40 10.02
C LEU A 284 -13.12 18.13 10.10
N LEU A 285 -12.29 19.16 9.93
CA LEU A 285 -10.84 19.02 10.02
C LEU A 285 -10.39 18.63 11.43
N LYS A 286 -10.97 19.26 12.47
CA LYS A 286 -10.60 19.00 13.86
C LYS A 286 -11.03 17.61 14.34
N ALA A 287 -12.16 17.10 13.84
CA ALA A 287 -12.64 15.76 14.18
C ALA A 287 -11.86 14.61 13.49
N SER A 288 -10.97 14.92 12.54
CA SER A 288 -10.25 13.90 11.75
C SER A 288 -8.93 13.47 12.40
N THR A 289 -8.83 12.17 12.65
CA THR A 289 -7.58 11.51 13.05
C THR A 289 -6.53 11.60 11.95
N LYS A 290 -6.93 11.48 10.68
CA LYS A 290 -6.03 11.63 9.53
C LYS A 290 -5.42 13.03 9.43
N VAL A 291 -6.20 14.08 9.75
CA VAL A 291 -5.68 15.45 9.80
C VAL A 291 -4.70 15.62 10.96
N SER A 292 -4.98 15.02 12.11
CA SER A 292 -4.07 15.02 13.25
C SER A 292 -2.74 14.34 12.92
N GLU A 293 -2.78 13.17 12.28
CA GLU A 293 -1.60 12.46 11.78
C GLU A 293 -0.81 13.28 10.76
N ASP A 294 -1.49 13.99 9.85
CA ASP A 294 -0.84 14.89 8.91
C ASP A 294 -0.11 16.02 9.66
N ILE A 295 -0.71 16.63 10.68
CA ILE A 295 -0.09 17.69 11.48
C ILE A 295 1.17 17.18 12.18
N ASP A 296 1.10 16.02 12.84
CA ASP A 296 2.25 15.43 13.53
C ASP A 296 3.36 15.08 12.54
N ARG A 297 3.01 14.47 11.41
CA ARG A 297 3.93 14.16 10.32
C ARG A 297 4.62 15.41 9.77
N ALA A 298 3.88 16.51 9.63
CA ALA A 298 4.39 17.80 9.18
C ALA A 298 5.36 18.41 10.20
N LYS A 299 5.04 18.36 11.49
CA LYS A 299 5.91 18.84 12.58
C LYS A 299 7.22 18.06 12.64
N GLU A 300 7.16 16.72 12.62
CA GLU A 300 8.36 15.85 12.62
C GLU A 300 9.32 16.18 11.47
N ARG A 301 8.75 16.50 10.30
CA ARG A 301 9.50 16.75 9.07
C ARG A 301 9.79 18.23 8.80
N LYS A 302 9.29 19.15 9.65
CA LYS A 302 9.40 20.60 9.49
C LYS A 302 8.84 21.09 8.15
N ILE A 303 7.69 20.56 7.75
CA ILE A 303 6.96 20.92 6.54
C ILE A 303 5.79 21.83 6.93
N SER A 304 5.57 22.90 6.17
CA SER A 304 4.39 23.75 6.35
C SER A 304 3.12 23.05 5.91
N ASN A 305 2.06 23.16 6.71
CA ASN A 305 0.75 22.62 6.37
C ASN A 305 0.04 23.44 5.29
N VAL A 306 -0.77 22.76 4.48
CA VAL A 306 -1.58 23.39 3.43
C VAL A 306 -2.99 22.83 3.43
N LEU A 307 -3.94 23.67 3.02
CA LEU A 307 -5.34 23.31 2.87
C LEU A 307 -5.77 23.53 1.42
N LEU A 308 -6.31 22.49 0.79
CA LEU A 308 -6.97 22.60 -0.50
C LEU A 308 -8.48 22.52 -0.33
N LEU A 309 -9.20 23.54 -0.80
CA LEU A 309 -10.65 23.54 -0.91
C LEU A 309 -11.04 23.18 -2.35
N ARG A 310 -11.45 21.92 -2.58
CA ARG A 310 -11.84 21.44 -3.92
C ARG A 310 -13.32 21.64 -4.17
N GLU A 311 -13.69 21.83 -5.43
CA GLU A 311 -15.09 21.73 -5.86
C GLU A 311 -15.70 20.42 -5.37
N TYR A 312 -16.83 20.48 -4.67
CA TYR A 312 -17.59 19.27 -4.35
C TYR A 312 -18.50 18.94 -5.54
N ILE A 313 -18.38 17.72 -6.07
CA ILE A 313 -19.17 17.24 -7.20
C ILE A 313 -20.08 16.11 -6.69
N PRO A 314 -21.36 16.38 -6.38
CA PRO A 314 -22.27 15.38 -5.81
C PRO A 314 -22.55 14.21 -6.74
N SER A 315 -22.37 14.39 -8.05
CA SER A 315 -22.68 13.41 -9.09
C SER A 315 -21.52 12.47 -9.41
N LEU A 316 -20.42 12.48 -8.64
CA LEU A 316 -19.32 11.53 -8.83
C LEU A 316 -19.79 10.13 -8.45
N ASN A 317 -19.78 9.21 -9.41
CA ASN A 317 -20.10 7.82 -9.16
C ASN A 317 -18.83 7.05 -8.77
N GLU A 318 -18.79 6.57 -7.53
CA GLU A 318 -17.68 5.79 -6.95
C GLU A 318 -17.24 4.59 -7.82
N MET A 319 -18.14 4.03 -8.64
CA MET A 319 -17.84 2.96 -9.61
C MET A 319 -16.72 3.34 -10.60
N PHE A 320 -16.59 4.63 -10.92
CA PHE A 320 -15.61 5.14 -11.89
C PHE A 320 -14.35 5.70 -11.23
N GLU A 321 -14.13 5.39 -9.94
CA GLU A 321 -12.88 5.68 -9.25
C GLU A 321 -11.94 4.47 -9.29
N PHE A 322 -10.71 4.74 -9.73
CA PHE A 322 -9.66 3.73 -9.83
C PHE A 322 -8.37 4.25 -9.23
N ARG A 323 -7.55 3.32 -8.71
CA ARG A 323 -6.15 3.58 -8.39
C ARG A 323 -5.28 2.99 -9.50
N VAL A 324 -4.42 3.81 -10.08
CA VAL A 324 -3.47 3.43 -11.12
C VAL A 324 -2.07 3.44 -10.54
N PHE A 325 -1.38 2.31 -10.64
CA PHE A 325 0.01 2.15 -10.23
C PHE A 325 0.89 2.35 -11.45
N ILE A 326 1.86 3.24 -11.38
CA ILE A 326 2.77 3.57 -12.48
C ILE A 326 4.20 3.52 -11.95
N GLY A 327 5.11 2.92 -12.72
CA GLY A 327 6.52 2.92 -12.38
C GLY A 327 7.45 2.90 -13.58
N GLY A 328 8.68 3.37 -13.37
CA GLY A 328 9.74 3.42 -14.36
C GLY A 328 11.08 2.92 -13.80
N VAL A 329 11.99 2.52 -14.68
CA VAL A 329 13.35 2.06 -14.32
C VAL A 329 14.37 2.98 -14.98
N GLY A 330 15.38 3.43 -14.22
CA GLY A 330 16.43 4.32 -14.76
C GLY A 330 16.02 5.79 -14.79
N PRO A 331 16.71 6.67 -15.56
CA PRO A 331 16.56 8.12 -15.50
C PRO A 331 15.22 8.57 -16.09
N TYR A 332 14.12 8.25 -15.41
CA TYR A 332 12.70 8.58 -15.57
C TYR A 332 12.11 8.71 -16.99
N SER A 333 12.84 8.44 -18.07
CA SER A 333 12.45 8.70 -19.45
C SER A 333 11.41 7.73 -19.99
N GLU A 334 11.28 6.57 -19.34
CA GLU A 334 10.32 5.54 -19.67
C GLU A 334 9.66 5.00 -18.39
N TYR A 335 8.34 4.87 -18.44
CA TYR A 335 7.53 4.26 -17.40
C TYR A 335 6.41 3.45 -18.03
N LYS A 336 5.76 2.62 -17.20
CA LYS A 336 4.60 1.82 -17.58
C LYS A 336 3.58 1.78 -16.46
N ILE A 337 2.35 1.42 -16.83
CA ILE A 337 1.29 1.12 -15.87
C ILE A 337 1.56 -0.27 -15.31
N LEU A 338 1.69 -0.36 -13.99
CA LEU A 338 1.89 -1.59 -13.23
C LEU A 338 0.56 -2.25 -12.88
N GLY A 339 -0.51 -1.49 -12.68
CA GLY A 339 -1.80 -2.07 -12.34
C GLY A 339 -2.88 -1.00 -12.21
N ILE A 340 -4.13 -1.42 -12.34
CA ILE A 340 -5.33 -0.59 -12.23
C ILE A 340 -6.30 -1.34 -11.32
N SER A 341 -6.56 -0.79 -10.14
CA SER A 341 -7.50 -1.34 -9.16
C SER A 341 -8.75 -0.48 -9.10
N GLN A 342 -9.92 -1.10 -8.97
CA GLN A 342 -11.10 -0.42 -8.43
C GLN A 342 -10.76 0.22 -7.08
N ARG A 343 -11.18 1.47 -6.85
CA ARG A 343 -10.83 2.24 -5.64
C ARG A 343 -11.56 1.76 -4.38
N HIS A 344 -12.83 1.39 -4.53
CA HIS A 344 -13.72 0.97 -3.44
C HIS A 344 -13.83 -0.55 -3.43
N THR A 345 -12.94 -1.22 -2.69
CA THR A 345 -12.81 -2.68 -2.68
C THR A 345 -13.95 -3.40 -1.98
N SER A 346 -14.73 -2.69 -1.16
CA SER A 346 -15.92 -3.22 -0.46
C SER A 346 -17.18 -3.21 -1.32
N CYS A 347 -17.15 -2.60 -2.51
CA CYS A 347 -18.33 -2.41 -3.35
C CYS A 347 -18.29 -3.32 -4.57
N TYR A 348 -19.30 -4.15 -4.77
CA TYR A 348 -19.47 -4.91 -6.02
C TYR A 348 -20.32 -4.09 -7.01
N TYR A 349 -19.78 -3.80 -8.19
CA TYR A 349 -20.50 -3.10 -9.25
C TYR A 349 -20.83 -4.07 -10.39
N LYS A 350 -22.09 -4.54 -10.43
CA LYS A 350 -22.57 -5.52 -11.42
C LYS A 350 -22.25 -5.10 -12.86
N ASP A 351 -22.54 -3.86 -13.22
CA ASP A 351 -22.27 -3.35 -14.57
C ASP A 351 -20.78 -3.36 -14.92
N LEU A 352 -19.89 -3.09 -13.95
CA LEU A 352 -18.45 -3.10 -14.18
C LEU A 352 -17.95 -4.54 -14.36
N HIS A 353 -18.50 -5.48 -13.61
CA HIS A 353 -18.14 -6.90 -13.63
C HIS A 353 -18.70 -7.65 -14.84
N GLU A 354 -19.93 -7.40 -15.27
CA GLU A 354 -20.55 -8.13 -16.38
C GLU A 354 -20.20 -7.51 -17.74
N ASN A 355 -19.95 -6.19 -17.81
CA ASN A 355 -19.71 -5.49 -19.08
C ASN A 355 -18.22 -5.48 -19.50
N SER A 356 -17.81 -6.47 -20.29
CA SER A 356 -16.44 -6.57 -20.81
C SER A 356 -16.03 -5.41 -21.71
N GLN A 357 -16.96 -4.83 -22.48
CA GLN A 357 -16.71 -3.68 -23.35
C GLN A 357 -16.42 -2.42 -22.53
N LEU A 358 -17.15 -2.22 -21.44
CA LEU A 358 -16.90 -1.10 -20.51
C LEU A 358 -15.52 -1.22 -19.88
N ARG A 359 -15.13 -2.41 -19.41
CA ARG A 359 -13.78 -2.65 -18.86
C ARG A 359 -12.67 -2.40 -19.88
N ALA A 360 -12.87 -2.86 -21.12
CA ALA A 360 -11.92 -2.59 -22.20
C ALA A 360 -11.80 -1.09 -22.49
N LYS A 361 -12.93 -0.36 -22.52
CA LYS A 361 -12.95 1.10 -22.72
C LYS A 361 -12.25 1.84 -21.57
N ILE A 362 -12.49 1.44 -20.32
CA ILE A 362 -11.83 2.00 -19.13
C ILE A 362 -10.31 1.78 -19.23
N LYS A 363 -9.89 0.54 -19.47
CA LYS A 363 -8.47 0.18 -19.61
C LYS A 363 -7.80 1.00 -20.72
N SER A 364 -8.39 1.05 -21.92
CA SER A 364 -7.87 1.84 -23.04
C SER A 364 -7.78 3.32 -22.71
N SER A 365 -8.82 3.90 -22.09
CA SER A 365 -8.83 5.33 -21.74
C SER A 365 -7.73 5.69 -20.74
N ILE A 366 -7.50 4.83 -19.74
CA ILE A 366 -6.43 5.01 -18.75
C ILE A 366 -5.06 4.91 -19.42
N MET A 367 -4.86 3.93 -20.30
CA MET A 367 -3.62 3.77 -21.05
C MET A 367 -3.35 4.97 -21.96
N ASP A 368 -4.35 5.40 -22.74
CA ASP A 368 -4.26 6.55 -23.63
C ASP A 368 -3.92 7.81 -22.85
N PHE A 369 -4.53 8.00 -21.68
CA PHE A 369 -4.26 9.13 -20.82
C PHE A 369 -2.83 9.13 -20.30
N PHE A 370 -2.38 8.03 -19.67
CA PHE A 370 -1.08 8.02 -19.02
C PHE A 370 0.08 7.76 -19.96
N LEU A 371 -0.01 6.87 -20.94
CA LEU A 371 1.12 6.48 -21.78
C LEU A 371 1.33 7.42 -22.97
N TYR A 372 0.29 8.15 -23.38
CA TYR A 372 0.33 8.99 -24.58
C TYR A 372 -0.08 10.45 -24.30
N SER A 373 -1.33 10.71 -23.91
CA SER A 373 -1.90 12.07 -23.82
C SER A 373 -1.24 12.96 -22.75
N LYS A 374 -0.85 12.36 -21.62
CA LYS A 374 -0.25 13.05 -20.46
C LYS A 374 1.14 12.53 -20.14
N LYS A 375 1.87 12.03 -21.16
CA LYS A 375 3.19 11.45 -20.95
C LYS A 375 4.17 12.42 -20.28
N GLU A 376 4.27 13.64 -20.80
CA GLU A 376 5.14 14.69 -20.26
C GLU A 376 4.79 15.05 -18.81
N LEU A 377 3.50 15.17 -18.50
CA LEU A 377 3.03 15.45 -17.14
C LEU A 377 3.48 14.36 -16.15
N MET A 378 3.45 13.09 -16.57
CA MET A 378 3.89 11.98 -15.72
C MET A 378 5.39 12.00 -15.45
N LEU A 379 6.21 12.33 -16.46
CA LEU A 379 7.65 12.49 -16.28
C LEU A 379 7.95 13.57 -15.23
N GLU A 380 7.26 14.72 -15.32
CA GLU A 380 7.40 15.80 -14.35
C GLU A 380 6.92 15.41 -12.95
N ILE A 381 5.87 14.58 -12.84
CA ILE A 381 5.42 14.03 -11.55
C ILE A 381 6.52 13.12 -10.96
N PHE A 382 7.14 12.25 -11.76
CA PHE A 382 8.26 11.43 -11.28
C PHE A 382 9.43 12.28 -10.77
N ASP A 383 9.76 13.37 -11.46
CA ASP A 383 10.79 14.33 -11.01
C ASP A 383 10.42 15.03 -9.69
N ILE A 384 9.14 15.39 -9.52
CA ILE A 384 8.63 15.99 -8.28
C ILE A 384 8.79 15.01 -7.11
N PHE A 385 8.35 13.76 -7.29
CA PHE A 385 8.36 12.77 -6.23
C PHE A 385 9.72 12.10 -6.00
N LYS A 386 10.64 12.15 -6.98
CA LYS A 386 11.95 11.48 -6.94
C LYS A 386 11.85 10.00 -6.53
N THR A 387 10.83 9.33 -7.04
CA THR A 387 10.50 7.92 -6.79
C THR A 387 10.42 7.17 -8.11
N ALA A 388 10.71 5.87 -8.09
CA ALA A 388 10.51 5.02 -9.26
C ALA A 388 9.03 4.68 -9.49
N CYS A 389 8.20 4.76 -8.45
CA CYS A 389 6.82 4.26 -8.48
C CYS A 389 5.85 5.19 -7.74
N ILE A 390 4.69 5.42 -8.35
CA ILE A 390 3.61 6.26 -7.84
C ILE A 390 2.26 5.55 -8.00
N ALA A 391 1.34 5.85 -7.08
CA ALA A 391 -0.06 5.51 -7.14
C ALA A 391 -0.87 6.78 -7.37
N LEU A 392 -1.80 6.74 -8.33
CA LEU A 392 -2.70 7.84 -8.62
C LEU A 392 -4.14 7.39 -8.44
N ASP A 393 -4.90 8.10 -7.61
CA ASP A 393 -6.35 7.97 -7.61
C ASP A 393 -6.91 8.81 -8.75
N ILE A 394 -7.73 8.20 -9.60
CA ILE A 394 -8.36 8.85 -10.74
C ILE A 394 -9.87 8.65 -10.72
N TYR A 395 -10.57 9.60 -11.31
CA TYR A 395 -11.98 9.50 -11.64
C TYR A 395 -12.17 9.56 -13.16
N ILE A 396 -12.97 8.65 -13.70
CA ILE A 396 -13.32 8.63 -15.12
C ILE A 396 -14.69 9.27 -15.29
N SER A 397 -14.69 10.51 -15.77
CA SER A 397 -15.91 11.24 -16.09
C SER A 397 -16.46 10.80 -17.45
N ASN A 398 -17.62 10.15 -17.43
CA ASN A 398 -18.41 9.87 -18.63
C ASN A 398 -19.39 11.03 -18.89
N HIS A 399 -18.88 12.16 -19.40
CA HIS A 399 -19.73 13.21 -19.96
C HIS A 399 -19.72 13.11 -21.49
N LYS A 400 -20.92 12.92 -22.09
CA LYS A 400 -21.20 13.12 -23.53
C LYS A 400 -20.12 12.57 -24.47
N ASP A 401 -19.94 11.25 -24.48
CA ASP A 401 -19.14 10.47 -25.42
C ASP A 401 -17.60 10.63 -25.39
N LYS A 402 -17.05 11.56 -24.60
CA LYS A 402 -15.60 11.64 -24.34
C LYS A 402 -15.31 11.38 -22.87
N SER A 403 -14.76 10.20 -22.59
CA SER A 403 -14.25 9.87 -21.26
C SER A 403 -13.10 10.82 -20.93
N SER A 404 -13.26 11.63 -19.89
CA SER A 404 -12.23 12.52 -19.38
C SER A 404 -11.73 12.00 -18.04
N ILE A 405 -10.42 11.90 -17.88
CA ILE A 405 -9.80 11.39 -16.66
C ILE A 405 -9.36 12.59 -15.81
N LEU A 406 -9.77 12.56 -14.53
CA LEU A 406 -9.36 13.52 -13.52
C LEU A 406 -8.49 12.80 -12.49
N ILE A 407 -7.30 13.33 -12.23
CA ILE A 407 -6.44 12.89 -11.12
C ILE A 407 -6.99 13.50 -9.84
N ILE A 408 -7.32 12.65 -8.87
CA ILE A 408 -7.89 12.98 -7.58
C ILE A 408 -6.83 13.03 -6.49
N ASP A 409 -5.86 12.11 -6.53
CA ASP A 409 -4.76 12.06 -5.57
C ASP A 409 -3.50 11.44 -6.17
N ILE A 410 -2.33 11.78 -5.63
CA ILE A 410 -1.05 11.20 -6.01
C ILE A 410 -0.24 10.90 -4.76
N GLN A 411 0.26 9.67 -4.66
CA GLN A 411 1.05 9.18 -3.54
C GLN A 411 2.22 8.34 -4.07
N PRO A 412 3.39 8.32 -3.41
CA PRO A 412 4.39 7.30 -3.68
C PRO A 412 3.79 5.92 -3.39
N LEU A 413 4.05 4.94 -4.27
CA LEU A 413 3.45 3.61 -4.17
C LEU A 413 3.73 2.97 -2.80
N LEU A 414 4.91 3.20 -2.24
CA LEU A 414 5.35 2.68 -0.94
C LEU A 414 4.44 3.06 0.25
N TYR A 415 3.73 4.20 0.17
CA TYR A 415 2.84 4.69 1.24
C TYR A 415 1.37 4.54 0.89
N SER A 416 1.06 3.94 -0.27
CA SER A 416 -0.28 3.78 -0.76
C SER A 416 -0.78 2.36 -0.50
N SER A 417 -2.05 2.21 -0.11
CA SER A 417 -2.71 0.90 -0.17
C SER A 417 -2.73 0.38 -1.60
N THR A 418 -2.34 -0.88 -1.77
CA THR A 418 -2.31 -1.58 -3.06
C THR A 418 -3.69 -2.13 -3.48
N LEU A 419 -4.71 -2.01 -2.62
CA LEU A 419 -6.11 -2.38 -2.89
C LEU A 419 -6.23 -3.84 -3.36
N LEU A 420 -6.73 -4.08 -4.58
CA LEU A 420 -6.86 -5.43 -5.17
C LEU A 420 -5.52 -6.02 -5.65
N PHE A 421 -4.43 -5.32 -5.38
CA PHE A 421 -3.09 -5.80 -5.68
C PHE A 421 -2.26 -6.07 -4.42
N ASN A 422 -1.29 -6.96 -4.52
CA ASN A 422 -0.18 -7.12 -3.61
C ASN A 422 1.01 -6.28 -4.10
N ILE A 423 1.72 -5.60 -3.20
CA ILE A 423 2.91 -4.81 -3.53
C ILE A 423 3.94 -5.58 -4.36
N PHE A 424 4.10 -6.88 -4.10
CA PHE A 424 5.08 -7.71 -4.80
C PHE A 424 4.73 -7.92 -6.26
N GLU A 425 3.46 -8.07 -6.59
CA GLU A 425 3.07 -8.26 -7.99
C GLU A 425 3.26 -6.97 -8.79
N LEU A 426 3.04 -5.80 -8.17
CA LEU A 426 3.31 -4.51 -8.79
C LEU A 426 4.81 -4.33 -9.06
N LYS A 427 5.68 -4.75 -8.12
CA LYS A 427 7.14 -4.78 -8.36
C LYS A 427 7.50 -5.65 -9.55
N LEU A 428 6.89 -6.83 -9.66
CA LEU A 428 7.15 -7.77 -10.75
C LEU A 428 6.67 -7.23 -12.10
N HIS A 429 5.51 -6.58 -12.11
CA HIS A 429 5.02 -5.86 -13.29
C HIS A 429 6.00 -4.78 -13.74
N LEU A 430 6.79 -4.18 -12.84
CA LEU A 430 7.84 -3.22 -13.19
C LEU A 430 8.99 -3.86 -13.98
N LEU A 431 9.33 -5.12 -13.72
CA LEU A 431 10.44 -5.80 -14.39
C LEU A 431 10.07 -6.52 -15.69
N LYS A 432 8.78 -6.80 -15.91
CA LYS A 432 8.34 -7.52 -17.13
C LYS A 432 8.82 -6.79 -18.40
N GLU A 433 9.66 -7.45 -19.19
CA GLU A 433 10.08 -6.99 -20.52
C GLU A 433 8.96 -7.25 -21.54
N GLY A 434 8.64 -6.26 -22.36
CA GLY A 434 7.59 -6.36 -23.40
C GLY A 434 6.33 -5.55 -23.09
N THR A 435 5.64 -5.14 -24.16
CA THR A 435 4.40 -4.34 -24.13
C THR A 435 3.12 -5.18 -24.07
N GLU A 436 3.23 -6.51 -23.87
CA GLU A 436 2.06 -7.37 -23.76
C GLU A 436 1.31 -7.06 -22.46
N LEU A 437 0.32 -6.18 -22.61
CA LEU A 437 -0.68 -5.84 -21.63
C LEU A 437 -1.48 -7.08 -21.28
N ASP A 438 -1.10 -7.72 -20.18
CA ASP A 438 -1.84 -8.83 -19.60
C ASP A 438 -3.32 -8.45 -19.39
N SER A 439 -4.19 -9.45 -19.49
CA SER A 439 -5.58 -9.41 -18.99
C SER A 439 -5.65 -8.89 -17.55
N ASP A 440 -4.57 -9.09 -16.78
CA ASP A 440 -4.49 -8.89 -15.34
C ASP A 440 -4.21 -7.44 -14.91
N LEU A 441 -4.07 -6.50 -15.85
CA LEU A 441 -3.76 -5.11 -15.52
C LEU A 441 -4.92 -4.40 -14.79
N LEU A 442 -6.17 -4.72 -15.14
CA LEU A 442 -7.36 -4.13 -14.52
C LEU A 442 -8.03 -5.15 -13.61
N ARG A 443 -8.05 -4.88 -12.30
CA ARG A 443 -8.77 -5.66 -11.30
C ARG A 443 -9.96 -4.88 -10.75
N ILE A 444 -11.06 -5.61 -10.62
CA ILE A 444 -12.32 -5.15 -10.08
C ILE A 444 -12.79 -6.16 -9.03
N VAL A 445 -13.75 -5.77 -8.20
CA VAL A 445 -14.27 -6.65 -7.15
C VAL A 445 -15.14 -7.75 -7.78
N ASP A 446 -14.81 -9.00 -7.51
CA ASP A 446 -15.59 -10.17 -7.93
C ASP A 446 -16.76 -10.44 -6.96
N ASN A 447 -17.82 -11.08 -7.46
CA ASN A 447 -18.98 -11.46 -6.64
C ASN A 447 -18.72 -12.73 -5.82
N ASN A 448 -17.92 -12.61 -4.75
CA ASN A 448 -17.57 -13.74 -3.89
C ASN A 448 -18.33 -13.71 -2.55
N SER A 449 -19.66 -13.49 -2.55
CA SER A 449 -20.64 -13.98 -1.53
C SER A 449 -22.04 -13.35 -1.72
N PRO A 450 -23.15 -14.09 -1.51
CA PRO A 450 -24.52 -13.54 -1.51
C PRO A 450 -24.79 -12.56 -0.34
N ASN A 451 -23.86 -12.45 0.63
CA ASN A 451 -24.01 -11.60 1.81
C ASN A 451 -23.34 -10.21 1.70
N ASN A 452 -22.68 -9.90 0.57
CA ASN A 452 -22.12 -8.56 0.32
C ASN A 452 -23.10 -7.64 -0.43
N MET A 453 -24.38 -8.03 -0.51
CA MET A 453 -25.46 -7.10 -0.85
C MET A 453 -25.79 -6.24 0.37
N ILE A 454 -24.89 -5.35 0.75
CA ILE A 454 -25.28 -4.22 1.59
C ILE A 454 -25.04 -2.96 0.79
N ASP A 455 -26.13 -2.22 0.57
CA ASP A 455 -26.15 -0.88 0.00
C ASP A 455 -25.53 0.08 1.05
N ASN A 456 -24.21 -0.07 1.25
CA ASN A 456 -23.48 0.41 2.43
C ASN A 456 -22.96 1.84 2.29
N SER A 457 -23.71 2.70 1.60
CA SER A 457 -23.43 4.14 1.62
C SER A 457 -23.52 4.74 3.04
N CYS A 458 -24.23 4.07 3.96
CA CYS A 458 -24.48 4.56 5.32
C CYS A 458 -23.58 4.03 6.45
N ILE A 459 -22.72 3.01 6.23
CA ILE A 459 -21.90 2.37 7.30
C ILE A 459 -20.40 2.71 7.19
N LYS A 460 -19.99 3.59 6.26
CA LYS A 460 -18.60 4.11 6.21
C LYS A 460 -18.25 4.76 7.56
N GLY A 461 -17.36 4.13 8.32
CA GLY A 461 -16.81 4.62 9.60
C GLY A 461 -17.22 3.89 10.88
N PHE A 462 -18.11 2.89 10.83
CA PHE A 462 -18.68 2.28 12.04
C PHE A 462 -18.17 0.87 12.39
N VAL A 463 -17.32 0.27 11.56
CA VAL A 463 -16.79 -1.08 11.83
C VAL A 463 -15.27 -1.05 11.73
N PRO A 464 -14.53 -1.30 12.84
CA PRO A 464 -13.09 -1.55 12.80
C PRO A 464 -12.74 -2.59 11.73
N GLU A 465 -11.63 -2.43 11.01
CA GLU A 465 -11.20 -3.38 9.96
C GLU A 465 -11.13 -4.83 10.47
N GLU A 466 -10.81 -4.99 11.75
CA GLU A 466 -10.79 -6.27 12.46
C GLU A 466 -12.17 -6.94 12.49
N LEU A 467 -13.27 -6.19 12.67
CA LEU A 467 -14.64 -6.73 12.68
C LEU A 467 -15.17 -7.05 11.27
N LEU A 468 -14.58 -6.47 10.21
CA LEU A 468 -14.87 -6.86 8.83
C LEU A 468 -14.21 -8.21 8.47
N SER A 469 -13.21 -8.64 9.23
CA SER A 469 -12.49 -9.92 9.03
C SER A 469 -13.01 -11.09 9.87
N VAL A 470 -13.98 -10.85 10.77
CA VAL A 470 -14.43 -11.84 11.78
C VAL A 470 -15.60 -12.73 11.31
N SER A 471 -16.03 -12.68 10.05
CA SER A 471 -17.05 -13.61 9.54
C SER A 471 -16.53 -15.03 9.23
N ASN A 472 -15.34 -15.40 9.72
CA ASN A 472 -14.77 -16.74 9.59
C ASN A 472 -14.65 -17.46 10.95
N SER A 473 -15.78 -17.74 11.60
CA SER A 473 -15.93 -18.95 12.40
C SER A 473 -17.41 -19.18 12.74
N ASP A 474 -17.98 -20.30 12.31
CA ASP A 474 -19.34 -20.75 12.66
C ASP A 474 -19.49 -21.12 14.15
N PHE A 475 -18.67 -20.57 15.05
CA PHE A 475 -18.63 -20.96 16.46
C PHE A 475 -18.92 -19.83 17.46
N TYR A 476 -19.11 -18.58 17.01
CA TYR A 476 -19.38 -17.44 17.92
C TYR A 476 -20.64 -16.63 17.63
N ILE A 477 -21.43 -17.00 16.60
CA ILE A 477 -22.61 -16.21 16.21
C ILE A 477 -23.72 -16.23 17.28
N ASN A 478 -23.86 -17.31 18.05
CA ASN A 478 -24.96 -17.39 19.02
C ASN A 478 -24.73 -16.53 20.27
N GLU A 479 -23.48 -16.28 20.69
CA GLU A 479 -23.21 -15.52 21.91
C GLU A 479 -23.21 -13.99 21.69
N VAL A 480 -23.04 -13.54 20.44
CA VAL A 480 -23.05 -12.12 20.05
C VAL A 480 -24.47 -11.64 19.71
N VAL A 481 -25.29 -12.49 19.11
CA VAL A 481 -26.70 -12.17 18.83
C VAL A 481 -27.49 -12.00 20.14
N ASP A 482 -27.25 -12.83 21.15
CA ASP A 482 -27.86 -12.69 22.48
C ASP A 482 -27.46 -11.40 23.21
N LYS A 483 -26.32 -10.79 22.87
CA LYS A 483 -25.88 -9.50 23.45
C LYS A 483 -26.41 -8.28 22.72
N LEU A 484 -26.83 -8.41 21.46
CA LEU A 484 -27.38 -7.31 20.67
C LEU A 484 -28.90 -7.11 20.90
N GLU A 485 -29.63 -8.14 21.35
CA GLU A 485 -31.04 -8.00 21.74
C GLU A 485 -31.26 -7.17 23.02
N TRP A 486 -30.21 -6.79 23.74
CA TRP A 486 -30.30 -5.96 24.95
C TRP A 486 -30.13 -4.44 24.72
N MET A 487 -29.91 -3.98 23.48
CA MET A 487 -29.70 -2.56 23.19
C MET A 487 -30.93 -1.81 22.63
N ASP A 488 -32.08 -2.47 22.49
CA ASP A 488 -33.33 -1.84 22.01
C ASP A 488 -34.34 -1.45 23.12
N TYR A 489 -33.89 -1.32 24.37
CA TYR A 489 -34.70 -0.70 25.43
C TYR A 489 -33.86 0.18 26.37
N LYS A 490 -33.66 1.45 26.00
CA LYS A 490 -33.88 2.63 26.87
C LYS A 490 -33.62 3.96 26.17
#